data_AF-A0A538FL61-F1
#
_entry.id   AF-A0A538FL61-F1
#
_cell.length_a   1.000
_cell.length_b   1.000
_cell.length_c   1.000
_cell.angle_alpha   90.00
_cell.angle_beta   90.00
_cell.angle_gamma   90.00
#
_symmetry.space_group_name_H-M   'P 1'
#
loop_
_entity.id
_entity.type
_entity.pdbx_description
1 polymer ?
#
loop_
_entity_poly.entity_id
_entity_poly.type
_entity_poly.pdbx_seq_one_letter_code
_entity_poly.pdbx_strand_id
1 'polypeptide(L)'
;MREKPDDGVTPVLRLRRRLGNELLAAAARHAAISDEIHDLEEMRSGGAWSAEQAERYDYLRRQKAAERVRHDQAHRQLMRLPSSSLRIG
;
A
#
# COMPACT_ATOMS: atom_id res chain seq x y z
N MET A 1 3.72 -20.14 -35.71
CA MET A 1 2.71 -20.12 -34.63
C MET A 1 3.34 -19.43 -33.43
N ARG A 2 2.77 -18.33 -32.93
CA ARG A 2 3.23 -17.70 -31.69
C ARG A 2 2.58 -18.45 -30.53
N GLU A 3 3.39 -19.10 -29.70
CA GLU A 3 2.94 -19.67 -28.43
C GLU A 3 2.34 -18.55 -27.58
N LYS A 4 1.07 -18.71 -27.18
CA LYS A 4 0.47 -17.89 -26.13
C LYS A 4 1.05 -18.39 -24.81
N PRO A 5 1.56 -17.52 -23.92
CA PRO A 5 1.89 -17.94 -22.58
C PRO A 5 0.56 -18.16 -21.85
N ASP A 6 0.10 -19.41 -21.87
CA ASP A 6 -0.94 -19.86 -20.96
C ASP A 6 -0.24 -20.21 -19.65
N ASP A 7 0.07 -19.20 -18.83
CA ASP A 7 0.79 -19.37 -17.55
C ASP A 7 -0.01 -20.21 -16.53
N GLY A 8 -1.15 -20.81 -16.90
CA GLY A 8 -2.03 -21.58 -16.01
C GLY A 8 -2.69 -20.75 -14.90
N VAL A 9 -2.37 -19.45 -14.79
CA VAL A 9 -2.86 -18.57 -13.74
C VAL A 9 -4.23 -18.02 -14.12
N THR A 10 -5.26 -18.48 -13.41
CA THR A 10 -6.64 -17.99 -13.57
C THR A 10 -6.73 -16.48 -13.34
N PRO A 11 -7.68 -15.76 -13.98
CA PRO A 11 -7.86 -14.33 -13.76
C PRO A 11 -8.00 -13.93 -12.29
N VAL A 12 -8.63 -14.80 -11.48
CA VAL A 12 -8.80 -14.61 -10.03
C VAL A 12 -7.46 -14.66 -9.30
N LEU A 13 -6.57 -15.58 -9.65
CA LEU A 13 -5.23 -15.65 -9.05
C LEU A 13 -4.37 -14.43 -9.44
N ARG A 14 -4.47 -13.94 -10.69
CA ARG A 14 -3.79 -12.70 -11.12
C ARG A 14 -4.28 -11.49 -10.34
N LEU A 15 -5.60 -11.37 -10.18
CA LEU A 15 -6.20 -10.28 -9.39
C LEU A 15 -5.81 -10.36 -7.91
N ARG A 16 -5.83 -11.56 -7.32
CA ARG A 16 -5.37 -11.79 -5.94
C ARG A 16 -3.92 -11.37 -5.75
N ARG A 17 -3.02 -11.76 -6.66
CA ARG A 17 -1.61 -11.36 -6.62
C ARG A 17 -1.44 -9.85 -6.73
N ARG A 18 -2.17 -9.21 -7.66
CA ARG A 18 -2.16 -7.75 -7.81
C ARG A 18 -2.60 -7.04 -6.53
N LEU A 19 -3.73 -7.43 -5.96
CA LEU A 19 -4.25 -6.82 -4.72
C LEU A 19 -3.32 -7.08 -3.53
N GLY A 20 -2.71 -8.27 -3.44
CA GLY A 20 -1.68 -8.56 -2.43
C GLY A 20 -0.46 -7.65 -2.56
N ASN A 21 0.02 -7.41 -3.80
CA ASN A 21 1.11 -6.48 -4.05
C ASN A 21 0.72 -5.03 -3.72
N GLU A 22 -0.49 -4.60 -4.05
CA GLU A 22 -1.01 -3.26 -3.72
C GLU A 22 -1.11 -3.08 -2.20
N LEU A 23 -1.58 -4.10 -1.47
CA LEU A 23 -1.64 -4.10 -0.02
C LEU A 23 -0.25 -3.96 0.62
N LEU A 24 0.70 -4.78 0.16
CA LEU A 24 2.09 -4.75 0.65
C LEU A 24 2.76 -3.39 0.34
N ALA A 25 2.56 -2.88 -0.87
CA ALA A 25 3.12 -1.59 -1.26
C ALA A 25 2.54 -0.44 -0.43
N ALA A 26 1.23 -0.43 -0.18
CA ALA A 26 0.60 0.58 0.65
C ALA A 26 1.10 0.51 2.11
N ALA A 27 1.25 -0.70 2.66
CA ALA A 27 1.81 -0.89 4.00
C ALA A 27 3.27 -0.40 4.10
N ALA A 28 4.11 -0.73 3.12
CA ALA A 28 5.50 -0.29 3.08
C ALA A 28 5.62 1.24 3.00
N ARG A 29 4.81 1.89 2.16
CA ARG A 29 4.78 3.36 2.10
C ARG A 29 4.27 3.99 3.39
N HIS A 30 3.24 3.42 4.00
CA HIS A 30 2.73 3.89 5.28
C HIS A 30 3.79 3.82 6.39
N ALA A 31 4.59 2.75 6.42
CA ALA A 31 5.71 2.62 7.36
C ALA A 31 6.77 3.70 7.12
N ALA A 32 7.27 3.83 5.89
CA ALA A 32 8.28 4.84 5.55
C ALA A 32 7.83 6.28 5.86
N ILE A 33 6.56 6.62 5.58
CA ILE A 33 6.00 7.93 5.91
C ILE A 33 5.89 8.11 7.44
N SER A 34 5.60 7.04 8.19
CA SER A 34 5.52 7.12 9.65
C SER A 34 6.89 7.37 10.28
N ASP A 35 7.94 6.75 9.74
CA ASP A 35 9.32 6.98 10.16
C ASP A 35 9.73 8.44 9.88
N GLU A 36 9.45 8.95 8.67
CA GLU A 36 9.78 10.35 8.33
C GLU A 36 9.01 11.38 9.18
N ILE A 37 7.75 11.08 9.52
CA ILE A 37 6.97 11.90 10.46
C ILE A 37 7.61 11.90 11.85
N HIS A 38 8.06 10.73 12.30
CA HIS A 38 8.72 10.60 13.59
C HIS A 38 10.02 11.39 13.64
N ASP A 39 10.86 11.29 12.61
CA ASP A 39 12.10 12.06 12.48
C ASP A 39 11.85 13.58 12.54
N LEU A 40 10.80 14.08 11.87
CA LEU A 40 10.41 15.49 11.92
C LEU A 40 9.91 15.93 13.30
N GLU A 41 9.21 15.04 14.02
CA GLU A 41 8.76 15.28 15.39
C GLU A 41 9.95 15.29 16.37
N GLU A 42 10.96 14.44 16.17
CA GLU A 42 12.20 14.47 16.93
C GLU A 42 12.97 15.77 16.68
N MET A 43 13.07 16.25 15.44
CA MET A 43 13.70 17.54 15.13
C MET A 43 12.98 18.71 15.82
N ARG A 44 11.65 18.62 16.01
CA ARG A 44 10.86 19.61 16.76
C ARG A 44 11.23 19.66 18.24
N SER A 45 11.66 18.55 18.82
CA SER A 45 12.05 18.53 20.23
C SER A 45 13.23 19.48 20.52
N GLY A 46 14.00 19.86 19.49
CA GLY A 46 15.05 20.87 19.55
C GLY A 46 14.61 22.32 19.30
N GLY A 47 13.35 22.59 18.95
CA GLY A 47 12.86 23.95 18.67
C GLY A 47 11.60 24.04 17.80
N ALA A 48 11.20 25.26 17.42
CA ALA A 48 10.09 25.45 16.49
C ALA A 48 10.44 24.94 15.08
N TRP A 49 9.48 24.36 14.38
CA TRP A 49 9.65 23.98 12.98
C TRP A 49 9.90 25.21 12.09
N SER A 50 10.76 25.02 11.08
CA SER A 50 10.78 25.91 9.93
C SER A 50 9.47 25.80 9.14
N ALA A 51 9.17 26.81 8.32
CA ALA A 51 7.99 26.79 7.45
C ALA A 51 8.00 25.56 6.50
N GLU A 52 9.17 25.19 5.99
CA GLU A 52 9.37 24.02 5.13
C GLU A 52 9.09 22.70 5.88
N GLN A 53 9.58 22.57 7.11
CA GLN A 53 9.32 21.39 7.94
C GLN A 53 7.83 21.24 8.27
N ALA A 54 7.15 22.34 8.57
CA ALA A 54 5.71 22.34 8.82
C ALA A 54 4.92 21.93 7.56
N GLU A 55 5.26 22.47 6.39
CA GLU A 55 4.64 22.10 5.13
C GLU A 55 4.87 20.61 4.79
N ARG A 56 6.11 20.14 4.98
CA ARG A 56 6.48 18.73 4.78
C ARG A 56 5.69 17.81 5.70
N TYR A 57 5.59 18.16 6.99
CA TYR A 57 4.82 17.40 7.98
C TYR A 57 3.35 17.27 7.57
N ASP A 58 2.72 18.38 7.18
CA ASP A 58 1.33 18.40 6.74
C ASP A 58 1.12 17.57 5.45
N TYR A 59 2.06 17.66 4.52
CA TYR A 59 2.07 16.82 3.32
C TYR A 59 2.14 15.34 3.67
N LEU A 60 3.08 14.94 4.53
CA LEU A 60 3.27 13.55 4.95
C LEU A 60 2.04 13.01 5.67
N ARG A 61 1.38 13.79 6.52
CA ARG A 61 0.12 13.39 7.16
C ARG A 61 -0.99 13.09 6.16
N ARG A 62 -1.12 13.91 5.11
CA ARG A 62 -2.08 13.66 4.02
C ARG A 62 -1.72 12.38 3.24
N GLN A 63 -0.44 12.17 2.94
CA GLN A 63 0.01 10.95 2.25
C GLN A 63 -0.21 9.70 3.11
N LYS A 64 0.09 9.75 4.41
CA LYS A 64 -0.16 8.64 5.35
C LYS A 64 -1.62 8.23 5.37
N ALA A 65 -2.53 9.20 5.42
CA ALA A 65 -3.97 8.94 5.35
C ALA A 65 -4.37 8.32 4.01
N ALA A 66 -3.81 8.79 2.89
CA ALA A 66 -4.07 8.23 1.58
C ALA A 66 -3.57 6.77 1.44
N GLU A 67 -2.38 6.45 1.92
CA GLU A 67 -1.87 5.07 1.91
C GLU A 67 -2.70 4.13 2.80
N ARG A 68 -3.18 4.61 3.95
CA ARG A 68 -4.12 3.84 4.79
C ARG A 68 -5.41 3.50 4.02
N VAL A 69 -5.98 4.47 3.30
CA VAL A 69 -7.19 4.23 2.48
C VAL A 69 -6.90 3.21 1.38
N ARG A 70 -5.75 3.31 0.70
CA ARG A 70 -5.33 2.33 -0.33
C ARG A 70 -5.17 0.93 0.24
N HIS A 71 -4.51 0.81 1.40
CA HIS A 71 -4.35 -0.45 2.12
C HIS A 71 -5.72 -1.07 2.45
N ASP A 72 -6.60 -0.31 3.08
CA ASP A 72 -7.92 -0.79 3.50
C ASP A 72 -8.79 -1.19 2.30
N GLN A 73 -8.69 -0.46 1.18
CA GLN A 73 -9.38 -0.80 -0.05
C GLN A 73 -8.88 -2.12 -0.64
N ALA A 74 -7.57 -2.28 -0.79
CA ALA A 74 -6.95 -3.51 -1.31
C ALA A 74 -7.31 -4.71 -0.42
N HIS A 75 -7.27 -4.53 0.91
CA HIS A 75 -7.64 -5.55 1.88
C HIS A 75 -9.11 -5.97 1.73
N ARG A 76 -10.05 -5.01 1.68
CA ARG A 76 -11.47 -5.31 1.48
C ARG A 76 -11.73 -6.01 0.15
N GLN A 77 -11.04 -5.61 -0.92
CA GLN A 77 -11.18 -6.26 -2.22
C GLN A 77 -10.65 -7.71 -2.18
N LEU A 78 -9.51 -7.93 -1.53
CA LEU A 78 -8.92 -9.26 -1.36
C LEU A 78 -9.87 -10.18 -0.57
N MET A 79 -10.46 -9.70 0.52
CA MET A 79 -11.40 -10.46 1.36
C MET A 79 -12.74 -10.77 0.67
N ARG A 80 -13.10 -10.01 -0.37
CA ARG A 80 -14.28 -10.27 -1.20
C ARG A 80 -14.01 -11.23 -2.36
N LEU A 81 -12.74 -11.52 -2.66
CA LEU A 81 -12.45 -12.50 -3.70
C LEU A 81 -12.90 -13.87 -3.21
N PRO A 82 -13.66 -14.63 -4.04
CA PRO A 82 -14.01 -15.99 -3.69
C PRO A 82 -12.73 -16.77 -3.38
N SER A 83 -12.77 -17.57 -2.31
CA SER A 83 -11.81 -18.64 -2.08
C SER A 83 -11.91 -19.53 -3.29
N SER A 84 -10.99 -19.38 -4.24
CA SER A 84 -11.02 -20.12 -5.49
C SER A 84 -11.01 -21.59 -5.10
N SER A 85 -12.17 -22.26 -5.19
CA SER A 85 -12.23 -23.71 -5.17
C SER A 85 -11.46 -24.11 -6.41
N LEU A 86 -10.21 -24.53 -6.22
CA LEU A 86 -9.50 -25.33 -7.20
C LEU A 86 -10.36 -26.57 -7.43
N ARG A 87 -11.33 -26.48 -8.34
CA ARG A 87 -11.88 -27.67 -8.99
C ARG A 87 -10.78 -28.16 -9.90
N ILE A 88 -9.92 -28.98 -9.32
CA ILE A 88 -9.10 -29.92 -10.07
C ILE A 88 -10.12 -30.93 -10.58
N GLY A 89 -10.51 -30.77 -11.85
CA GLY A 89 -11.33 -31.71 -12.60
C GLY A 89 -10.51 -32.17 -13.79
#